data_AF-A0A8B6H4A5-F1
#
_entry.id   AF-A0A8B6H4A5-F1
#
_cell.length_a   1.000
_cell.length_b   1.000
_cell.length_c   1.000
_cell.angle_alpha   90.00
_cell.angle_beta   90.00
_cell.angle_gamma   90.00
#
_symmetry.space_group_name_H-M   'P 1'
#
loop_
_entity.id
_entity.type
_entity.pdbx_description
1 polymer ?
#
loop_
_entity_poly.entity_id
_entity_poly.type
_entity_poly.pdbx_seq_one_letter_code
_entity_poly.pdbx_strand_id
1 'polypeptide(L)'
;MMWKYYGRRQHIYSIGAPMVHRALRYSTKSTQLKKKYMREMWTMRLGAACNQHGIEEDELLSSLTEANIPLNRKVLTDLSIYEPRSFQSLATFAKQRNEQSGLSDALKPTFTGILTHGHDGDKKK
;
A
#
# COMPACT_ATOMS: atom_id res chain seq x y z
N MET A 1 18.45 -5.72 31.79
CA MET A 1 18.46 -5.68 30.31
C MET A 1 19.75 -5.09 29.70
N MET A 2 20.88 -4.99 30.44
CA MET A 2 22.13 -4.39 29.92
C MET A 2 23.11 -5.37 29.28
N TRP A 3 22.93 -6.68 29.48
CA TRP A 3 23.93 -7.70 29.12
C TRP A 3 24.18 -7.86 27.62
N LYS A 4 23.27 -7.40 26.75
CA LYS A 4 23.43 -7.41 25.27
C LYS A 4 24.09 -6.15 24.70
N TYR A 5 24.42 -5.16 25.53
CA TYR A 5 25.12 -3.96 25.08
C TYR A 5 26.63 -4.22 25.05
N TYR A 6 27.37 -3.59 24.14
CA TYR A 6 28.83 -3.81 24.01
C TYR A 6 29.66 -2.77 24.77
N GLY A 7 30.74 -3.18 25.43
CA GLY A 7 31.69 -2.27 26.09
C GLY A 7 31.16 -1.70 27.41
N ARG A 8 31.66 -0.52 27.84
CA ARG A 8 31.40 0.05 29.18
C ARG A 8 29.91 0.15 29.58
N ARG A 9 29.02 0.37 28.62
CA ARG A 9 27.55 0.42 28.81
C ARG A 9 26.92 -0.89 29.29
N GLN A 10 27.64 -2.01 29.20
CA GLN A 10 27.17 -3.32 29.66
C GLN A 10 27.39 -3.52 31.17
N HIS A 11 28.43 -2.90 31.73
CA HIS A 11 28.84 -3.07 33.13
C HIS A 11 28.51 -1.84 34.00
N ILE A 12 28.54 -0.63 33.43
CA ILE A 12 28.38 0.62 34.19
C ILE A 12 26.93 1.09 34.14
N TYR A 13 26.27 1.08 35.31
CA TYR A 13 24.85 1.46 35.44
C TYR A 13 24.55 2.86 34.92
N SER A 14 25.34 3.86 35.33
CA SER A 14 25.15 5.27 34.95
C SER A 14 25.16 5.47 33.43
N ILE A 15 25.95 4.69 32.69
CA ILE A 15 26.05 4.77 31.22
C ILE A 15 24.96 3.94 30.54
N GLY A 16 24.69 2.73 31.03
CA GLY A 16 23.74 1.85 30.36
C GLY A 16 22.26 2.23 30.61
N ALA A 17 21.92 2.81 31.77
CA ALA A 17 20.54 3.14 32.12
C ALA A 17 19.90 4.08 31.09
N PRO A 18 20.50 5.23 30.71
CA PRO A 18 19.95 6.09 29.67
C PRO A 18 19.85 5.39 28.30
N MET A 19 20.74 4.45 27.98
CA MET A 19 20.65 3.67 26.74
C MET A 19 19.47 2.70 26.74
N VAL A 20 19.17 2.06 27.88
CA VAL A 20 17.98 1.21 28.03
C VAL A 20 16.72 2.05 27.88
N HIS A 21 16.64 3.21 28.53
CA HIS A 21 15.50 4.13 28.36
C HIS A 21 15.32 4.57 26.91
N ARG A 22 16.42 4.89 26.20
CA ARG A 22 16.39 5.23 24.77
C ARG A 22 15.92 4.05 23.92
N ALA A 23 16.40 2.84 24.20
CA ALA A 23 15.98 1.64 23.49
C ALA A 23 14.48 1.34 23.69
N LEU A 24 13.97 1.52 24.91
CA LEU A 24 12.53 1.38 25.21
C LEU A 24 11.71 2.40 24.42
N ARG A 25 12.15 3.66 24.36
CA ARG A 25 11.51 4.70 23.55
C ARG A 25 11.53 4.38 22.05
N TYR A 26 12.61 3.79 21.54
CA TYR A 26 12.65 3.35 20.14
C TYR A 26 11.80 2.12 19.89
N SER A 27 11.71 1.17 20.83
CA SER A 27 10.88 -0.03 20.71
C SER A 27 9.41 0.34 20.44
N THR A 28 8.86 1.27 21.23
CA THR A 28 7.48 1.75 21.04
C THR A 28 7.30 2.44 19.69
N LYS A 29 8.20 3.36 19.31
CA LYS A 29 8.16 4.04 18.00
C LYS A 29 8.32 3.08 16.82
N SER A 30 9.21 2.11 16.93
CA SER A 30 9.54 1.16 15.86
C SER A 30 8.36 0.26 15.48
N THR A 31 7.41 0.04 16.38
CA THR A 31 6.21 -0.76 16.09
C THR A 31 5.30 -0.05 15.07
N GLN A 32 5.17 1.28 15.17
CA GLN A 32 4.42 2.07 14.18
C GLN A 32 5.18 2.15 12.85
N LEU A 33 6.49 2.37 12.91
CA LEU A 33 7.34 2.40 11.72
C LEU A 33 7.35 1.07 10.97
N LYS A 34 7.43 -0.06 11.68
CA LYS A 34 7.33 -1.40 11.09
C LYS A 34 6.05 -1.56 10.27
N LYS A 35 4.90 -1.11 10.78
CA LYS A 35 3.63 -1.16 10.04
C LYS A 35 3.70 -0.32 8.75
N LYS A 36 4.36 0.85 8.79
CA LYS A 36 4.54 1.71 7.61
C LYS A 36 5.47 1.05 6.58
N TYR A 37 6.64 0.60 7.00
CA TYR A 37 7.62 -0.04 6.12
C TYR A 37 7.08 -1.32 5.48
N MET A 38 6.30 -2.13 6.20
CA MET A 38 5.66 -3.31 5.62
C MET A 38 4.67 -2.94 4.52
N ARG A 39 3.91 -1.84 4.68
CA ARG A 39 2.98 -1.37 3.62
C ARG A 39 3.74 -0.85 2.40
N GLU A 40 4.76 -0.01 2.61
CA GLU A 40 5.61 0.51 1.53
C GLU A 40 6.25 -0.64 0.74
N MET A 41 6.76 -1.65 1.45
CA MET A 41 7.33 -2.86 0.87
C MET A 41 6.30 -3.66 0.06
N TRP A 42 5.07 -3.81 0.57
CA TRP A 42 4.03 -4.51 -0.16
C TRP A 42 3.61 -3.77 -1.43
N THR A 43 3.48 -2.44 -1.37
CA THR A 43 3.23 -1.61 -2.55
C THR A 43 4.33 -1.77 -3.59
N MET A 44 5.60 -1.72 -3.19
CA MET A 44 6.73 -1.90 -4.11
C MET A 44 6.73 -3.29 -4.77
N ARG A 45 6.47 -4.35 -3.99
CA ARG A 45 6.38 -5.73 -4.51
C ARG A 45 5.20 -5.92 -5.45
N LEU A 46 4.03 -5.38 -5.08
CA LEU A 46 2.84 -5.47 -5.89
C LEU A 46 3.01 -4.71 -7.20
N GLY A 47 3.56 -3.49 -7.15
CA GLY A 47 3.89 -2.72 -8.36
C GLY A 47 4.82 -3.48 -9.30
N ALA A 48 5.87 -4.12 -8.78
CA ALA A 48 6.76 -4.95 -9.60
C ALA A 48 6.04 -6.14 -10.26
N ALA A 49 5.10 -6.78 -9.55
CA ALA A 49 4.29 -7.86 -10.11
C ALA A 49 3.29 -7.35 -11.16
N CYS A 50 2.59 -6.24 -10.89
CA CYS A 50 1.67 -5.64 -11.85
C CYS A 50 2.38 -5.20 -13.14
N ASN A 51 3.61 -4.67 -13.02
CA ASN A 51 4.44 -4.30 -14.18
C ASN A 51 4.71 -5.48 -15.11
N GLN A 52 4.87 -6.71 -14.59
CA GLN A 52 5.05 -7.92 -15.43
C GLN A 52 3.80 -8.23 -16.27
N HIS A 53 2.62 -7.80 -15.81
CA HIS A 53 1.35 -7.97 -16.52
C HIS A 53 0.91 -6.70 -17.26
N GLY A 54 1.70 -5.62 -17.20
CA GLY A 54 1.41 -4.35 -17.85
C GLY A 54 0.17 -3.63 -17.29
N ILE A 55 0.02 -3.59 -15.96
CA ILE A 55 -1.01 -2.81 -15.24
C ILE A 55 -0.31 -2.05 -14.12
N GLU A 56 -0.83 -0.89 -13.72
CA GLU A 56 -0.37 -0.21 -12.52
C GLU A 56 -1.05 -0.77 -11.25
N GLU A 57 -0.37 -0.67 -10.09
CA GLU A 57 -0.92 -1.18 -8.83
C GLU A 57 -2.20 -0.45 -8.40
N ASP A 58 -2.25 0.88 -8.58
CA ASP A 58 -3.42 1.69 -8.22
C ASP A 58 -4.65 1.35 -9.08
N GLU A 59 -4.46 1.06 -10.37
CA GLU A 59 -5.51 0.58 -11.28
C GLU A 59 -6.03 -0.81 -10.91
N LEU A 60 -5.13 -1.70 -10.45
CA LEU A 60 -5.53 -3.01 -9.95
C LEU A 60 -6.35 -2.87 -8.66
N LEU A 61 -5.96 -1.97 -7.76
CA LEU A 61 -6.70 -1.76 -6.53
C LEU A 61 -8.06 -1.08 -6.75
N SER A 62 -8.15 -0.08 -7.63
CA SER A 62 -9.42 0.58 -7.95
C SER A 62 -10.42 -0.42 -8.52
N SER A 63 -10.03 -1.21 -9.53
CA SER A 63 -10.88 -2.24 -10.14
C SER A 63 -11.35 -3.31 -9.15
N LEU A 64 -10.48 -3.74 -8.22
CA LEU A 64 -10.85 -4.69 -7.16
C LEU A 64 -11.85 -4.09 -6.16
N THR A 65 -11.69 -2.81 -5.80
CA THR A 65 -12.64 -2.12 -4.92
C THR A 65 -14.00 -1.92 -5.58
N GLU A 66 -14.03 -1.57 -6.88
CA GLU A 66 -15.27 -1.46 -7.66
C GLU A 66 -15.98 -2.81 -7.84
N ALA A 67 -15.21 -3.91 -7.85
CA ALA A 67 -15.74 -5.27 -7.87
C ALA A 67 -16.18 -5.77 -6.49
N ASN A 68 -16.06 -4.95 -5.43
CA ASN A 68 -16.34 -5.32 -4.04
C ASN A 68 -15.54 -6.54 -3.55
N ILE A 69 -14.29 -6.69 -4.00
CA ILE A 69 -13.39 -7.75 -3.56
C ILE A 69 -12.42 -7.16 -2.51
N PRO A 70 -12.66 -7.34 -1.20
CA PRO A 70 -11.81 -6.76 -0.16
C PRO A 70 -10.50 -7.55 0.02
N LEU A 71 -9.54 -7.34 -0.88
CA LEU A 71 -8.21 -7.94 -0.80
C LEU A 71 -7.18 -6.98 -0.22
N ASN A 72 -6.43 -7.45 0.77
CA ASN A 72 -5.33 -6.71 1.37
C ASN A 72 -4.07 -6.81 0.52
N ARG A 73 -3.26 -5.72 0.47
CA ARG A 73 -1.96 -5.67 -0.22
C ARG A 73 -1.02 -6.82 0.18
N LYS A 74 -0.99 -7.22 1.46
CA LYS A 74 -0.22 -8.37 1.92
C LYS A 74 -0.60 -9.65 1.18
N VAL A 75 -1.89 -9.94 1.07
CA VAL A 75 -2.40 -11.15 0.42
C VAL A 75 -2.10 -11.09 -1.07
N LEU A 76 -2.29 -9.94 -1.72
CA LEU A 76 -1.94 -9.75 -3.12
C LEU A 76 -0.45 -9.99 -3.40
N THR A 77 0.44 -9.52 -2.52
CA THR A 77 1.88 -9.79 -2.66
C THR A 77 2.27 -11.23 -2.38
N ASP A 78 1.60 -11.90 -1.44
CA ASP A 78 1.86 -13.31 -1.18
C ASP A 78 1.36 -14.15 -2.38
N LEU A 79 0.19 -13.83 -2.95
CA LEU A 79 -0.34 -14.45 -4.16
C LEU A 79 0.58 -14.28 -5.36
N SER A 80 1.14 -13.08 -5.58
CA SER A 80 2.04 -12.86 -6.73
C SER A 80 3.34 -13.66 -6.64
N ILE A 81 3.83 -13.94 -5.42
CA ILE A 81 5.06 -14.70 -5.21
C ILE A 81 4.81 -16.20 -5.31
N TYR A 82 3.77 -16.71 -4.62
CA TYR A 82 3.56 -18.15 -4.50
C TYR A 82 2.68 -18.73 -5.63
N GLU A 83 1.77 -17.93 -6.18
CA GLU A 83 0.72 -18.40 -7.11
C GLU A 83 0.60 -17.46 -8.33
N PRO A 84 1.58 -17.46 -9.25
CA PRO A 84 1.62 -16.51 -10.37
C PRO A 84 0.43 -16.68 -11.33
N ARG A 85 -0.10 -17.90 -11.50
CA ARG A 85 -1.26 -18.17 -12.36
C ARG A 85 -2.54 -17.52 -11.82
N SER A 86 -2.74 -17.61 -10.50
CA SER A 86 -3.87 -16.97 -9.83
C SER A 86 -3.76 -15.44 -9.93
N PHE A 87 -2.57 -14.89 -9.72
CA PHE A 87 -2.32 -13.46 -9.88
C PHE A 87 -2.56 -12.98 -11.32
N GLN A 88 -2.15 -13.76 -12.33
CA GLN A 88 -2.44 -13.45 -13.73
C GLN A 88 -3.95 -13.36 -13.99
N SER A 89 -4.75 -14.28 -13.43
CA SER A 89 -6.22 -14.22 -13.59
C SER A 89 -6.84 -12.96 -12.99
N LEU A 90 -6.33 -12.52 -11.83
CA LEU A 90 -6.73 -11.25 -11.20
C LEU A 90 -6.33 -10.05 -12.05
N ALA A 91 -5.12 -10.05 -12.61
CA ALA A 91 -4.65 -8.99 -13.51
C ALA A 91 -5.53 -8.92 -14.77
N THR A 92 -5.86 -10.05 -15.39
CA THR A 92 -6.78 -10.05 -16.55
C THR A 92 -8.18 -9.57 -16.19
N PHE A 93 -8.69 -9.94 -15.02
CA PHE A 93 -9.99 -9.46 -14.52
C PHE A 93 -9.97 -7.93 -14.31
N ALA A 94 -8.90 -7.39 -13.72
CA ALA A 94 -8.72 -5.96 -13.53
C ALA A 94 -8.72 -5.19 -14.86
N LYS A 95 -8.02 -5.69 -15.90
CA LYS A 95 -8.04 -5.08 -17.25
C LYS A 95 -9.44 -5.02 -17.84
N GLN A 96 -10.16 -6.15 -17.81
CA GLN A 96 -11.52 -6.23 -18.32
C GLN A 96 -12.45 -5.25 -17.60
N ARG A 97 -12.28 -5.08 -16.29
CA ARG A 97 -13.06 -4.13 -15.50
C ARG A 97 -12.75 -2.68 -15.90
N ASN A 98 -11.48 -2.33 -16.07
CA ASN A 98 -11.07 -0.98 -16.49
C ASN A 98 -11.61 -0.63 -17.89
N GLU A 99 -11.61 -1.60 -18.83
CA GLU A 99 -12.20 -1.42 -20.15
C GLU A 99 -13.71 -1.15 -20.08
N GLN A 100 -14.43 -1.88 -19.21
CA GLN A 100 -15.88 -1.66 -18.98
C GLN A 100 -16.15 -0.29 -18.34
N SER A 101 -15.35 0.11 -17.36
CA SER A 101 -15.48 1.40 -16.69
C SER A 101 -15.21 2.54 -17.69
N GLY A 102 -14.14 2.45 -18.49
CA GLY A 102 -13.84 3.42 -19.54
C GLY A 102 -14.92 3.51 -20.63
N LEU A 103 -15.52 2.39 -21.01
CA LEU A 103 -16.66 2.36 -21.94
C LEU A 103 -17.89 3.06 -21.33
N SER A 104 -18.15 2.83 -20.04
CA SER A 104 -19.28 3.46 -19.34
C SER A 104 -19.10 4.98 -19.19
N ASP A 105 -17.87 5.44 -18.97
CA ASP A 105 -17.56 6.87 -18.90
C ASP A 105 -17.66 7.55 -20.27
N ALA A 106 -17.27 6.85 -21.34
CA ALA A 106 -17.44 7.33 -22.71
C ALA A 106 -18.91 7.35 -23.17
N LEU A 107 -19.76 6.45 -22.63
CA LEU A 107 -21.18 6.35 -22.97
C LEU A 107 -22.06 7.32 -22.16
N LYS A 108 -21.58 7.85 -21.03
CA LYS A 108 -22.30 8.89 -20.28
C LYS A 108 -22.46 10.11 -21.20
N PRO A 109 -23.68 10.61 -21.43
CA PRO A 109 -23.86 11.83 -22.19
C PRO A 109 -23.13 12.95 -21.44
N THR A 110 -22.02 13.42 -22.00
CA THR A 110 -21.28 14.58 -21.47
C THR A 110 -22.20 15.79 -21.57
N PHE A 111 -22.82 16.13 -20.45
CA PHE A 111 -23.65 17.31 -20.21
C PHE A 111 -24.59 17.69 -21.37
N THR A 112 -25.81 17.17 -21.32
CA THR A 112 -26.94 17.81 -22.01
C THR A 112 -27.25 19.14 -21.31
N GLY A 113 -26.70 20.25 -21.82
CA GLY A 113 -27.31 21.59 -21.66
C GLY A 113 -26.53 22.66 -20.89
N ILE A 114 -25.67 23.40 -21.59
CA ILE A 114 -25.20 24.80 -21.37
C ILE A 114 -25.23 25.41 -19.93
N LEU A 115 -24.03 25.75 -19.42
CA LEU A 115 -23.57 26.83 -18.50
C LEU A 115 -24.57 27.58 -17.57
N THR A 116 -24.37 27.45 -16.25
CA THR A 116 -24.48 28.42 -15.09
C THR A 116 -24.78 27.61 -13.81
N HIS A 117 -24.15 27.67 -12.64
CA HIS A 117 -23.27 28.61 -11.94
C HIS A 117 -22.07 27.87 -11.30
N GLY A 118 -21.02 28.61 -10.92
CA GLY A 118 -19.73 28.09 -10.51
C GLY A 118 -19.59 27.51 -9.10
N HIS A 119 -18.32 27.23 -8.80
CA HIS A 119 -17.74 26.77 -7.54
C HIS A 119 -17.97 25.30 -7.19
N ASP A 120 -16.96 24.45 -7.45
CA ASP A 120 -16.36 23.70 -6.34
C ASP A 120 -14.99 23.14 -6.75
N GLY A 121 -13.98 23.62 -6.03
CA GLY A 121 -12.58 23.28 -6.26
C GLY A 121 -12.23 21.88 -5.75
N ASP A 122 -11.33 21.25 -6.49
CA ASP A 122 -10.30 20.32 -6.05
C ASP A 122 -10.17 20.20 -4.52
N LYS A 123 -10.57 19.05 -3.97
CA LYS A 123 -10.14 18.60 -2.65
C LYS A 123 -9.30 17.35 -2.81
N LYS A 124 -8.04 17.55 -3.22
CA LYS A 124 -6.93 16.70 -2.77
C LYS A 124 -6.41 17.25 -1.44
N LYS A 125 -6.73 16.55 -0.35
CA LYS A 125 -5.96 16.52 0.90
C LYS A 125 -5.91 15.09 1.39
#